data_AF-A0A343TL82-F1
#
_entry.id   AF-A0A343TL82-F1
#
_cell.length_a   1.000
_cell.length_b   1.000
_cell.length_c   1.000
_cell.angle_alpha   90.00
_cell.angle_beta   90.00
_cell.angle_gamma   90.00
#
_symmetry.space_group_name_H-M   'P 1'
#
loop_
_entity.id
_entity.type
_entity.pdbx_description
1 polymer ?
#
loop_
_entity_poly.entity_id
_entity_poly.type
_entity_poly.pdbx_seq_one_letter_code
_entity_poly.pdbx_strand_id
1 'polypeptide(L)'
;MNKLSSGTRVQVLLAVRVAFVEHREQETAPPLLLDETLAPFDDQRAETVLDTVIDLAREGRQVFYFTARHDERTRWENRLEEADIEYSLQQLTAGDGHDPISEPPTIETPGAIDVPAPEGGDHWQYRERLDVPTFDPRQGAASAPLWYVTEDPEVLYRLRTAGIERWGHLKSLLEVGAVDGLLSETSREQVRQHGAALEAFVEAYTVGRGKAVDRDVLEAIDAVSDNFIDEVSAVADQVDGDPDALLEKVPDIHRFGSRKTEKLRKCLRDEGYLDPRPKRPDEQIRSAVVDTYCQHGLEPATAATAADRLIHRISGDSESSETTD
;
A
#
# COMPACT_ATOMS: atom_id res chain seq x y z
N MET A 1 19.58 -18.98 -11.15
CA MET A 1 20.08 -18.73 -12.53
C MET A 1 19.74 -17.29 -12.91
N ASN A 2 20.76 -16.46 -13.16
CA ASN A 2 20.63 -15.13 -13.78
C ASN A 2 19.91 -15.21 -15.13
N LYS A 3 18.57 -15.08 -15.17
CA LYS A 3 17.82 -15.18 -16.45
C LYS A 3 16.69 -14.17 -16.62
N LEU A 4 16.78 -13.02 -15.98
CA LEU A 4 15.99 -11.86 -16.40
C LEU A 4 16.98 -10.73 -16.66
N SER A 5 17.01 -10.23 -17.90
CA SER A 5 17.86 -9.09 -18.25
C SER A 5 17.40 -7.88 -17.44
N SER A 6 18.28 -6.88 -17.29
CA SER A 6 17.95 -5.61 -16.64
C SER A 6 16.64 -5.00 -17.18
N GLY A 7 16.36 -5.21 -18.47
CA GLY A 7 15.11 -4.83 -19.11
C GLY A 7 13.87 -5.53 -18.56
N THR A 8 13.90 -6.86 -18.37
CA THR A 8 12.72 -7.59 -17.84
C THR A 8 12.40 -7.24 -16.38
N ARG A 9 13.41 -6.81 -15.60
CA ARG A 9 13.20 -6.36 -14.21
C ARG A 9 12.52 -4.98 -14.16
N VAL A 10 12.82 -4.10 -15.11
CA VAL A 10 12.13 -2.81 -15.29
C VAL A 10 10.70 -3.00 -15.84
N GLN A 11 10.48 -3.92 -16.79
CA GLN A 11 9.14 -4.24 -17.31
C GLN A 11 8.17 -4.67 -16.22
N VAL A 12 8.65 -5.56 -15.36
CA VAL A 12 7.86 -6.06 -14.23
C VAL A 12 7.57 -4.95 -13.24
N LEU A 13 8.56 -4.13 -12.88
CA LEU A 13 8.36 -3.03 -11.94
C LEU A 13 7.39 -1.97 -12.50
N LEU A 14 7.44 -1.68 -13.81
CA LEU A 14 6.54 -0.72 -14.46
C LEU A 14 5.11 -1.28 -14.58
N ALA A 15 4.95 -2.51 -15.06
CA ALA A 15 3.64 -3.17 -15.17
C ALA A 15 2.94 -3.30 -13.80
N VAL A 16 3.73 -3.49 -12.74
CA VAL A 16 3.23 -3.58 -11.38
C VAL A 16 2.88 -2.22 -10.80
N ARG A 17 3.69 -1.19 -11.08
CA ARG A 17 3.36 0.20 -10.70
C ARG A 17 2.09 0.67 -11.40
N VAL A 18 1.89 0.31 -12.67
CA VAL A 18 0.66 0.58 -13.44
C VAL A 18 -0.53 -0.21 -12.86
N ALA A 19 -0.38 -1.51 -12.61
CA ALA A 19 -1.45 -2.33 -12.02
C ALA A 19 -1.84 -1.89 -10.59
N PHE A 20 -0.89 -1.37 -9.81
CA PHE A 20 -1.15 -0.82 -8.47
C PHE A 20 -1.91 0.50 -8.52
N VAL A 21 -1.59 1.32 -9.52
CA VAL A 21 -2.27 2.56 -9.85
C VAL A 21 -3.74 2.27 -10.25
N GLU A 22 -4.00 1.22 -11.03
CA GLU A 22 -5.38 0.82 -11.38
C GLU A 22 -6.21 0.28 -10.20
N HIS A 23 -5.60 -0.42 -9.24
CA HIS A 23 -6.34 -1.10 -8.16
C HIS A 23 -6.78 -0.18 -7.00
N ARG A 24 -6.26 1.05 -6.89
CA ARG A 24 -6.59 2.00 -5.80
C ARG A 24 -7.39 3.24 -6.24
N GLU A 25 -7.70 3.39 -7.52
CA GLU A 25 -8.26 4.61 -8.10
C GLU A 25 -9.75 4.46 -8.42
N GLN A 26 -10.61 4.46 -7.40
CA GLN A 26 -12.07 4.43 -7.61
C GLN A 26 -12.67 5.82 -7.89
N GLU A 27 -11.96 6.92 -7.63
CA GLU A 27 -12.50 8.29 -7.80
C GLU A 27 -11.60 9.28 -8.56
N THR A 28 -10.30 9.03 -8.72
CA THR A 28 -9.41 9.91 -9.51
C THR A 28 -8.20 9.13 -10.03
N ALA A 29 -7.94 9.22 -11.34
CA ALA A 29 -6.75 8.65 -11.98
C ALA A 29 -5.66 9.73 -12.13
N PRO A 30 -4.68 9.84 -11.20
CA PRO A 30 -3.54 10.74 -11.34
C PRO A 30 -2.76 10.52 -12.65
N PRO A 31 -2.09 11.58 -13.15
CA PRO A 31 -1.31 11.50 -14.35
C PRO A 31 -0.14 10.53 -14.20
N LEU A 32 0.13 9.75 -15.25
CA LEU A 32 1.29 8.87 -15.35
C LEU A 32 2.45 9.63 -15.98
N LEU A 33 3.61 9.66 -15.31
CA LEU A 33 4.84 10.25 -15.82
C LEU A 33 5.83 9.13 -16.14
N LEU A 34 6.27 9.06 -17.40
CA LEU A 34 7.21 8.07 -17.92
C LEU A 34 8.44 8.79 -18.45
N ASP A 35 9.62 8.42 -17.96
CA ASP A 35 10.89 9.02 -18.40
C ASP A 35 11.79 7.94 -19.02
N GLU A 36 12.06 8.07 -20.31
CA GLU A 36 12.93 7.21 -21.13
C GLU A 36 12.71 5.70 -20.90
N THR A 37 11.43 5.29 -20.86
CA THR A 37 11.07 3.94 -20.42
C THR A 37 11.30 2.86 -21.47
N LEU A 38 11.52 3.20 -22.75
CA LEU A 38 11.65 2.21 -23.83
C LEU A 38 13.09 1.73 -24.04
N ALA A 39 14.08 2.50 -23.61
CA ALA A 39 15.50 2.20 -23.77
C ALA A 39 15.95 0.78 -23.35
N PRO A 40 15.36 0.14 -22.31
CA PRO A 40 15.71 -1.23 -21.94
C PRO A 40 15.07 -2.32 -22.81
N PHE A 41 14.17 -1.99 -23.75
CA PHE A 41 13.34 -2.95 -24.47
C PHE A 41 13.84 -3.20 -25.90
N ASP A 42 13.70 -4.45 -26.35
CA ASP A 42 13.80 -4.78 -27.77
C ASP A 42 12.60 -4.22 -28.54
N ASP A 43 12.69 -4.17 -29.88
CA ASP A 43 11.68 -3.53 -30.73
C ASP A 43 10.27 -4.07 -30.50
N GLN A 44 10.10 -5.41 -30.42
CA GLN A 44 8.80 -6.02 -30.21
C GLN A 44 8.19 -5.64 -28.85
N ARG A 45 9.02 -5.60 -27.81
CA ARG A 45 8.57 -5.23 -26.47
C ARG A 45 8.30 -3.75 -26.32
N ALA A 46 9.06 -2.90 -27.01
CA ALA A 46 8.82 -1.46 -27.03
C ALA A 46 7.41 -1.17 -27.57
N GLU A 47 7.00 -1.81 -28.67
CA GLU A 47 5.65 -1.66 -29.21
C GLU A 47 4.56 -2.10 -28.22
N THR A 48 4.77 -3.19 -27.48
CA THR A 48 3.80 -3.64 -26.47
C THR A 48 3.62 -2.61 -25.34
N VAL A 49 4.71 -1.94 -24.94
CA VAL A 49 4.66 -0.89 -23.92
C VAL A 49 3.96 0.35 -24.46
N LEU A 50 4.23 0.76 -25.70
CA LEU A 50 3.52 1.86 -26.37
C LEU A 50 2.01 1.59 -26.39
N ASP A 51 1.60 0.38 -26.78
CA ASP A 51 0.19 -0.03 -26.84
C ASP A 51 -0.49 0.06 -25.48
N THR A 52 0.17 -0.48 -24.46
CA THR A 52 -0.35 -0.46 -23.08
C THR A 52 -0.56 0.98 -22.61
N VAL A 53 0.40 1.87 -22.88
CA VAL A 53 0.32 3.26 -22.46
C VAL A 53 -0.78 4.01 -23.22
N ILE A 54 -0.99 3.72 -24.50
CA ILE A 54 -2.10 4.27 -25.28
C ILE A 54 -3.45 3.80 -24.72
N ASP A 55 -3.57 2.53 -24.34
CA ASP A 55 -4.79 1.98 -23.77
C ASP A 55 -5.14 2.65 -22.44
N LEU A 56 -4.16 2.86 -21.55
CA LEU A 56 -4.34 3.64 -20.32
C LEU A 56 -4.85 5.06 -20.59
N ALA A 57 -4.33 5.69 -21.63
CA ALA A 57 -4.73 7.05 -22.00
C ALA A 57 -6.16 7.09 -22.58
N ARG A 58 -6.58 6.05 -23.33
CA ARG A 58 -7.97 5.88 -23.81
C ARG A 58 -8.97 5.70 -22.66
N GLU A 59 -8.53 5.07 -21.58
CA GLU A 59 -9.34 4.89 -20.36
C GLU A 59 -9.49 6.18 -19.54
N GLY A 60 -8.92 7.29 -20.02
CA GLY A 60 -9.08 8.63 -19.43
C GLY A 60 -7.92 9.06 -18.54
N ARG A 61 -6.84 8.28 -18.47
CA ARG A 61 -5.64 8.66 -17.72
C ARG A 61 -4.80 9.66 -18.50
N GLN A 62 -4.37 10.75 -17.85
CA GLN A 62 -3.39 11.64 -18.44
C GLN A 62 -2.00 10.99 -18.41
N VAL A 63 -1.28 11.01 -19.54
CA VAL A 63 0.08 10.44 -19.63
C VAL A 63 1.06 11.51 -20.11
N PHE A 64 2.20 11.63 -19.43
CA PHE A 64 3.35 12.41 -19.84
C PHE A 64 4.51 11.46 -20.13
N TYR A 65 5.03 11.51 -21.35
CA TYR A 65 6.20 10.74 -21.76
C TYR A 65 7.36 11.69 -22.07
N PHE A 66 8.47 11.53 -21.36
CA PHE A 66 9.70 12.28 -21.55
C PHE A 66 10.73 11.39 -22.22
N THR A 67 11.38 11.91 -23.25
CA THR A 67 12.52 11.24 -23.88
C THR A 67 13.46 12.26 -24.48
N ALA A 68 14.77 12.01 -24.31
CA ALA A 68 15.82 12.72 -25.01
C ALA A 68 16.22 12.02 -26.31
N ARG A 69 15.64 10.84 -26.61
CA ARG A 69 16.07 10.00 -27.72
C ARG A 69 15.19 10.17 -28.95
N HIS A 70 15.82 10.39 -30.09
CA HIS A 70 15.10 10.60 -31.34
C HIS A 70 14.38 9.34 -31.83
N ASP A 71 14.95 8.16 -31.58
CA ASP A 71 14.37 6.87 -31.98
C ASP A 71 13.07 6.56 -31.23
N GLU A 72 13.02 6.79 -29.91
CA GLU A 72 11.79 6.65 -29.12
C GLU A 72 10.71 7.65 -29.54
N ARG A 73 11.09 8.90 -29.82
CA ARG A 73 10.17 9.91 -30.35
C ARG A 73 9.53 9.44 -31.66
N THR A 74 10.32 8.92 -32.60
CA THR A 74 9.79 8.43 -33.88
C THR A 74 8.86 7.23 -33.69
N ARG A 75 9.15 6.33 -32.74
CA ARG A 75 8.23 5.23 -32.40
C ARG A 75 6.91 5.74 -31.86
N TRP A 76 6.94 6.71 -30.94
CA TRP A 76 5.73 7.36 -30.44
C TRP A 76 4.95 8.07 -31.53
N GLU A 77 5.59 8.86 -32.38
CA GLU A 77 4.94 9.54 -33.51
C GLU A 77 4.21 8.53 -34.41
N ASN A 78 4.90 7.46 -34.84
CA ASN A 78 4.29 6.43 -35.67
C ASN A 78 3.09 5.76 -34.98
N ARG A 79 3.23 5.39 -33.70
CA ARG A 79 2.19 4.67 -32.98
C ARG A 79 0.99 5.55 -32.62
N LEU A 80 1.22 6.83 -32.33
CA LEU A 80 0.17 7.81 -32.07
C LEU A 80 -0.56 8.24 -33.34
N GLU A 81 0.10 8.26 -34.50
CA GLU A 81 -0.58 8.46 -35.80
C GLU A 81 -1.55 7.32 -36.12
N GLU A 82 -1.21 6.09 -35.73
CA GLU A 82 -2.09 4.92 -35.86
C GLU A 82 -3.19 4.86 -34.80
N ALA A 83 -3.01 5.58 -33.68
CA ALA A 83 -3.94 5.58 -32.56
C ALA A 83 -4.94 6.73 -32.65
N ASP A 84 -6.24 6.42 -32.52
CA ASP A 84 -7.28 7.43 -32.38
C ASP A 84 -7.31 7.97 -30.94
N ILE A 85 -6.35 8.84 -30.59
CA ILE A 85 -6.23 9.48 -29.28
C ILE A 85 -5.72 10.93 -29.39
N GLU A 86 -6.18 11.80 -28.50
CA GLU A 86 -5.66 13.17 -28.40
C GLU A 86 -4.26 13.16 -27.75
N TYR A 87 -3.28 13.77 -28.41
CA TYR A 87 -1.92 13.91 -27.88
C TYR A 87 -1.31 15.27 -28.25
N SER A 88 -0.31 15.69 -27.47
CA SER A 88 0.50 16.87 -27.77
C SER A 88 1.97 16.50 -27.72
N LEU A 89 2.71 16.82 -28.79
CA LEU A 89 4.15 16.64 -28.86
C LEU A 89 4.85 17.98 -28.64
N GLN A 90 5.57 18.10 -27.53
CA GLN A 90 6.31 19.31 -27.18
C GLN A 90 7.81 19.06 -27.28
N GLN A 91 8.47 19.75 -28.20
CA GLN A 91 9.93 19.77 -28.25
C GLN A 91 10.45 20.88 -27.34
N LEU A 92 11.10 20.49 -26.25
CA LEU A 92 11.80 21.42 -25.38
C LEU A 92 13.10 21.85 -26.05
N THR A 93 13.09 22.99 -26.74
CA THR A 93 14.32 23.65 -27.19
C THR A 93 14.91 24.42 -26.01
N ALA A 94 16.18 24.17 -25.69
CA ALA A 94 16.92 25.09 -24.83
C ALA A 94 16.89 26.47 -25.50
N GLY A 95 16.12 27.41 -24.94
CA GLY A 95 16.09 28.77 -25.47
C GLY A 95 17.48 29.39 -25.34
N ASP A 96 17.92 30.11 -26.37
CA ASP A 96 19.21 30.82 -26.49
C ASP A 96 19.45 31.93 -25.43
N GLY A 97 18.81 31.86 -24.25
CA GLY A 97 18.88 32.87 -23.19
C GLY A 97 19.07 32.30 -21.78
N HIS A 98 19.31 31.01 -21.63
CA HIS A 98 19.93 30.46 -20.42
C HIS A 98 21.26 29.87 -20.86
N ASP A 99 22.35 30.24 -20.17
CA ASP A 99 23.59 29.48 -20.27
C ASP A 99 23.20 28.01 -20.16
N PRO A 100 23.59 27.14 -21.11
CA PRO A 100 23.41 25.71 -20.94
C PRO A 100 23.99 25.41 -19.57
N ILE A 101 23.19 24.83 -18.68
CA ILE A 101 23.65 24.46 -17.34
C ILE A 101 24.93 23.65 -17.60
N SER A 102 26.10 24.28 -17.37
CA SER A 102 27.36 23.82 -17.97
C SER A 102 27.79 22.48 -17.39
N GLU A 103 27.15 22.13 -16.28
CA GLU A 103 27.09 20.82 -15.67
C GLU A 103 25.60 20.55 -15.45
N PRO A 104 25.05 19.39 -15.87
CA PRO A 104 23.72 19.00 -15.37
C PRO A 104 23.74 19.16 -13.85
N PRO A 105 22.68 19.70 -13.21
CA PRO A 105 22.62 19.67 -11.75
C PRO A 105 22.93 18.24 -11.36
N THR A 106 23.83 18.04 -10.40
CA THR A 106 24.06 16.71 -9.84
C THR A 106 22.69 16.23 -9.37
N ILE A 107 22.05 15.42 -10.19
CA ILE A 107 20.89 14.66 -9.77
C ILE A 107 21.52 13.75 -8.75
N GLU A 108 21.33 14.06 -7.47
CA GLU A 108 21.33 13.01 -6.47
C GLU A 108 20.27 12.06 -7.00
N THR A 109 20.69 11.04 -7.77
CA THR A 109 19.90 9.82 -7.93
C THR A 109 19.45 9.55 -6.52
N PRO A 110 18.12 9.61 -6.21
CA PRO A 110 17.65 9.31 -4.88
C PRO A 110 18.37 8.03 -4.53
N GLY A 111 19.28 8.09 -3.55
CA GLY A 111 20.13 6.96 -3.24
C GLY A 111 19.20 5.78 -3.14
N ALA A 112 19.53 4.66 -3.80
CA ALA A 112 18.75 3.44 -3.73
C ALA A 112 18.21 3.35 -2.30
N ILE A 113 16.87 3.33 -2.14
CA ILE A 113 16.19 3.51 -0.84
C ILE A 113 17.08 2.85 0.21
N ASP A 114 17.65 3.65 1.12
CA ASP A 114 18.65 3.16 2.07
C ASP A 114 17.91 2.32 3.12
N VAL A 115 17.51 1.13 2.70
CA VAL A 115 16.87 0.14 3.53
C VAL A 115 18.00 -0.48 4.32
N PRO A 116 18.02 -0.34 5.65
CA PRO A 116 19.04 -0.98 6.45
C PRO A 116 18.99 -2.50 6.26
N ALA A 117 20.13 -3.15 6.11
CA ALA A 117 20.21 -4.61 6.13
C ALA A 117 19.80 -5.16 7.53
N PRO A 118 19.28 -6.38 7.64
CA PRO A 118 18.83 -6.92 8.93
C PRO A 118 19.98 -7.24 9.90
N GLU A 119 21.22 -7.40 9.42
CA GLU A 119 22.45 -7.66 10.21
C GLU A 119 22.33 -8.82 11.22
N GLY A 120 21.48 -9.80 10.94
CA GLY A 120 21.23 -10.94 11.82
C GLY A 120 20.35 -10.64 13.04
N GLY A 121 19.76 -9.43 13.11
CA GLY A 121 18.72 -9.11 14.09
C GLY A 121 17.47 -9.97 13.89
N ASP A 122 16.74 -10.18 14.98
CA ASP A 122 15.46 -10.87 14.90
C ASP A 122 14.39 -10.01 14.20
N HIS A 123 13.24 -10.63 13.91
CA HIS A 123 12.13 -9.99 13.21
C HIS A 123 11.63 -8.70 13.87
N TRP A 124 11.72 -8.59 15.19
CA TRP A 124 11.20 -7.46 15.94
C TRP A 124 12.24 -6.35 16.07
N GLN A 125 13.50 -6.68 16.34
CA GLN A 125 14.61 -5.73 16.25
C GLN A 125 14.67 -5.07 14.87
N TYR A 126 14.39 -5.85 13.83
CA TYR A 126 14.34 -5.31 12.47
C TYR A 126 13.14 -4.38 12.23
N ARG A 127 12.01 -4.58 12.92
CA ARG A 127 10.85 -3.66 12.91
C ARG A 127 11.26 -2.26 13.35
N GLU A 128 11.94 -2.17 14.49
CA GLU A 128 12.36 -0.91 15.11
C GLU A 128 13.35 -0.18 14.21
N ARG A 129 14.29 -0.95 13.64
CA ARG A 129 15.30 -0.43 12.72
C ARG A 129 14.70 0.11 11.41
N LEU A 130 13.61 -0.49 10.94
CA LEU A 130 12.88 -0.05 9.76
C LEU A 130 11.83 1.04 10.05
N ASP A 131 11.61 1.41 11.32
CA ASP A 131 10.54 2.30 11.75
C ASP A 131 9.17 1.92 11.12
N VAL A 132 8.82 0.62 11.21
CA VAL A 132 7.62 0.11 10.55
C VAL A 132 6.37 0.73 11.21
N PRO A 133 5.50 1.42 10.44
CA PRO A 133 4.31 2.03 10.99
C PRO A 133 3.37 0.97 11.55
N THR A 134 2.57 1.36 12.54
CA THR A 134 1.47 0.55 13.04
C THR A 134 0.46 0.30 11.92
N PHE A 135 -0.25 -0.82 12.02
CA PHE A 135 -1.26 -1.23 11.06
C PHE A 135 -2.64 -1.17 11.70
N ASP A 136 -3.53 -0.37 11.11
CA ASP A 136 -4.96 -0.39 11.44
C ASP A 136 -5.70 -1.35 10.50
N PRO A 137 -6.24 -2.48 11.01
CA PRO A 137 -7.00 -3.44 10.21
C PRO A 137 -8.21 -2.84 9.48
N ARG A 138 -8.79 -1.74 9.97
CA ARG A 138 -9.96 -1.10 9.34
C ARG A 138 -9.62 -0.45 8.00
N GLN A 139 -8.35 -0.19 7.72
CA GLN A 139 -7.90 0.30 6.41
C GLN A 139 -7.80 -0.80 5.34
N GLY A 140 -8.10 -2.04 5.71
CA GLY A 140 -8.05 -3.20 4.82
C GLY A 140 -6.68 -3.86 4.78
N ALA A 141 -6.65 -5.17 4.53
CA ALA A 141 -5.41 -5.96 4.57
C ALA A 141 -4.35 -5.48 3.57
N ALA A 142 -4.76 -4.91 2.43
CA ALA A 142 -3.86 -4.42 1.41
C ALA A 142 -2.95 -3.27 1.88
N SER A 143 -3.37 -2.49 2.90
CA SER A 143 -2.56 -1.39 3.43
C SER A 143 -1.45 -1.85 4.39
N ALA A 144 -1.52 -3.10 4.86
CA ALA A 144 -0.61 -3.63 5.86
C ALA A 144 0.86 -3.58 5.40
N PRO A 145 1.78 -3.07 6.23
CA PRO A 145 3.21 -3.23 6.02
C PRO A 145 3.62 -4.70 5.93
N LEU A 146 4.61 -5.01 5.08
CA LEU A 146 5.05 -6.40 4.88
C LEU A 146 5.64 -7.09 6.12
N TRP A 147 5.99 -6.32 7.15
CA TRP A 147 6.38 -6.85 8.46
C TRP A 147 5.29 -7.74 9.09
N TYR A 148 4.01 -7.54 8.74
CA TYR A 148 2.91 -8.38 9.21
C TYR A 148 2.74 -9.67 8.37
N VAL A 149 3.37 -9.74 7.19
CA VAL A 149 3.18 -10.81 6.20
C VAL A 149 4.37 -11.77 6.13
N THR A 150 5.56 -11.36 6.55
CA THR A 150 6.71 -12.27 6.63
C THR A 150 7.29 -12.24 8.05
N GLU A 151 7.86 -13.35 8.50
CA GLU A 151 8.63 -13.42 9.75
C GLU A 151 10.14 -13.43 9.46
N ASP A 152 10.55 -13.47 8.18
CA ASP A 152 11.95 -13.55 7.75
C ASP A 152 12.49 -12.13 7.42
N PRO A 153 13.43 -11.60 8.22
CA PRO A 153 14.04 -10.29 8.00
C PRO A 153 14.70 -10.15 6.62
N GLU A 154 15.28 -11.24 6.08
CA GLU A 154 15.95 -11.24 4.78
C GLU A 154 14.94 -11.14 3.63
N VAL A 155 13.78 -11.77 3.77
CA VAL A 155 12.67 -11.62 2.82
C VAL A 155 12.13 -10.20 2.87
N LEU A 156 11.92 -9.65 4.07
CA LEU A 156 11.45 -8.28 4.25
C LEU A 156 12.42 -7.25 3.66
N TYR A 157 13.73 -7.42 3.91
CA TYR A 157 14.79 -6.61 3.34
C TYR A 157 14.74 -6.60 1.81
N ARG A 158 14.75 -7.78 1.17
CA ARG A 158 14.70 -7.88 -0.30
C ARG A 158 13.48 -7.20 -0.90
N LEU A 159 12.32 -7.33 -0.26
CA LEU A 159 11.07 -6.71 -0.72
C LEU A 159 11.12 -5.18 -0.59
N ARG A 160 11.60 -4.67 0.55
CA ARG A 160 11.77 -3.22 0.78
C ARG A 160 12.80 -2.61 -0.17
N THR A 161 13.95 -3.25 -0.40
CA THR A 161 14.95 -2.77 -1.37
C THR A 161 14.40 -2.73 -2.80
N ALA A 162 13.42 -3.58 -3.12
CA ALA A 162 12.70 -3.55 -4.39
C ALA A 162 11.57 -2.50 -4.43
N GLY A 163 11.39 -1.70 -3.37
CA GLY A 163 10.33 -0.69 -3.26
C GLY A 163 8.94 -1.27 -2.95
N ILE A 164 8.87 -2.50 -2.44
CA ILE A 164 7.62 -3.17 -2.09
C ILE A 164 7.48 -3.13 -0.57
N GLU A 165 6.48 -2.39 -0.09
CA GLU A 165 6.33 -2.12 1.35
C GLU A 165 5.03 -2.64 1.95
N ARG A 166 4.01 -2.85 1.12
CA ARG A 166 2.64 -3.17 1.54
C ARG A 166 2.16 -4.49 0.95
N TRP A 167 1.29 -5.18 1.68
CA TRP A 167 0.74 -6.46 1.29
C TRP A 167 0.03 -6.42 -0.06
N GLY A 168 -0.84 -5.42 -0.31
CA GLY A 168 -1.59 -5.34 -1.58
C GLY A 168 -0.68 -5.30 -2.80
N HIS A 169 0.41 -4.53 -2.72
CA HIS A 169 1.42 -4.46 -3.80
C HIS A 169 2.12 -5.81 -4.00
N LEU A 170 2.52 -6.48 -2.92
CA LEU A 170 3.12 -7.81 -3.00
C LEU A 170 2.14 -8.87 -3.54
N LYS A 171 0.86 -8.80 -3.16
CA LYS A 171 -0.17 -9.72 -3.65
C LYS A 171 -0.33 -9.64 -5.16
N SER A 172 -0.52 -8.44 -5.71
CA SER A 172 -0.61 -8.23 -7.16
C SER A 172 0.65 -8.72 -7.88
N LEU A 173 1.83 -8.49 -7.30
CA LEU A 173 3.10 -9.01 -7.81
C LEU A 173 3.19 -10.55 -7.83
N LEU A 174 2.66 -11.21 -6.79
CA LEU A 174 2.63 -12.66 -6.70
C LEU A 174 1.68 -13.29 -7.71
N GLU A 175 0.57 -12.61 -8.03
CA GLU A 175 -0.42 -13.05 -9.01
C GLU A 175 0.13 -13.05 -10.45
N VAL A 176 0.92 -12.02 -10.80
CA VAL A 176 1.53 -11.89 -12.13
C VAL A 176 2.92 -12.55 -12.26
N GLY A 177 3.42 -13.21 -11.20
CA GLY A 177 4.73 -13.90 -11.20
C GLY A 177 5.94 -12.97 -11.22
N ALA A 178 5.75 -11.70 -10.87
CA ALA A 178 6.76 -10.66 -10.93
C ALA A 178 7.88 -10.79 -9.88
N VAL A 179 7.63 -11.52 -8.79
CA VAL A 179 8.57 -11.73 -7.68
C VAL A 179 9.36 -13.03 -7.78
N ASP A 180 9.21 -13.80 -8.87
CA ASP A 180 9.87 -15.09 -9.08
C ASP A 180 11.40 -15.00 -9.09
N GLY A 181 11.94 -13.87 -9.56
CA GLY A 181 13.37 -13.57 -9.53
C GLY A 181 13.86 -12.90 -8.24
N LEU A 182 12.93 -12.51 -7.35
CA LEU A 182 13.22 -11.79 -6.10
C LEU A 182 13.13 -12.72 -4.87
N LEU A 183 12.16 -13.63 -4.88
CA LEU A 183 11.85 -14.55 -3.79
C LEU A 183 12.03 -16.01 -4.23
N SER A 184 12.45 -16.85 -3.29
CA SER A 184 12.44 -18.30 -3.51
C SER A 184 11.00 -18.81 -3.61
N GLU A 185 10.79 -19.99 -4.19
CA GLU A 185 9.47 -20.63 -4.23
C GLU A 185 8.88 -20.84 -2.83
N THR A 186 9.69 -21.29 -1.87
CA THR A 186 9.29 -21.44 -0.48
C THR A 186 8.90 -20.09 0.15
N SER A 187 9.68 -19.04 -0.08
CA SER A 187 9.38 -17.71 0.45
C SER A 187 8.08 -17.14 -0.16
N ARG A 188 7.84 -17.37 -1.46
CA ARG A 188 6.59 -16.98 -2.13
C ARG A 188 5.38 -17.69 -1.50
N GLU A 189 5.52 -18.97 -1.17
CA GLU A 189 4.44 -19.72 -0.52
C GLU A 189 4.17 -19.22 0.90
N GLN A 190 5.21 -18.96 1.69
CA GLN A 190 5.09 -18.43 3.04
C GLN A 190 4.39 -17.05 3.07
N VAL A 191 4.78 -16.12 2.20
CA VAL A 191 4.12 -14.81 2.16
C VAL A 191 2.67 -14.90 1.66
N ARG A 192 2.33 -15.85 0.79
CA ARG A 192 0.94 -16.12 0.39
C ARG A 192 0.12 -16.64 1.57
N GLN A 193 0.66 -17.62 2.31
CA GLN A 193 0.03 -18.17 3.52
C GLN A 193 -0.27 -17.09 4.55
N HIS A 194 0.74 -16.30 4.92
CA HIS A 194 0.58 -15.23 5.90
C HIS A 194 -0.29 -14.08 5.39
N GLY A 195 -0.20 -13.72 4.11
CA GLY A 195 -1.03 -12.69 3.51
C GLY A 195 -2.50 -13.08 3.47
N ALA A 196 -2.83 -14.34 3.14
CA ALA A 196 -4.19 -14.86 3.21
C ALA A 196 -4.72 -14.88 4.65
N ALA A 197 -3.91 -15.29 5.61
CA ALA A 197 -4.27 -15.27 7.03
C ALA A 197 -4.50 -13.84 7.56
N LEU A 198 -3.69 -12.87 7.10
CA LEU A 198 -3.89 -11.44 7.39
C LEU A 198 -5.21 -10.94 6.78
N GLU A 199 -5.56 -11.33 5.56
CA GLU A 199 -6.85 -11.00 4.95
C GLU A 199 -8.02 -11.56 5.76
N ALA A 200 -7.94 -12.83 6.17
CA ALA A 200 -8.95 -13.46 7.01
C ALA A 200 -9.07 -12.78 8.38
N PHE A 201 -7.95 -12.37 8.99
CA PHE A 201 -7.95 -11.59 10.22
C PHE A 201 -8.70 -10.27 10.01
N VAL A 202 -8.35 -9.49 8.98
CA VAL A 202 -8.96 -8.19 8.72
C VAL A 202 -10.45 -8.32 8.41
N GLU A 203 -10.83 -9.30 7.60
CA GLU A 203 -12.24 -9.58 7.31
C GLU A 203 -13.03 -9.90 8.59
N ALA A 204 -12.48 -10.77 9.46
CA ALA A 204 -13.14 -11.12 10.71
C ALA A 204 -13.14 -9.98 11.74
N TYR A 205 -12.06 -9.20 11.81
CA TYR A 205 -11.89 -8.09 12.74
C TYR A 205 -12.82 -6.92 12.43
N THR A 206 -12.99 -6.58 11.15
CA THR A 206 -13.85 -5.46 10.72
C THR A 206 -15.34 -5.68 10.96
N VAL A 207 -15.78 -6.93 11.22
CA VAL A 207 -17.19 -7.19 11.57
C VAL A 207 -17.56 -6.54 12.91
N GLY A 208 -18.53 -5.64 12.86
CA GLY A 208 -19.00 -4.89 14.02
C GLY A 208 -18.04 -3.79 14.47
N ARG A 209 -17.02 -3.48 13.66
CA ARG A 209 -16.10 -2.35 13.88
C ARG A 209 -16.26 -1.37 12.74
N GLY A 210 -16.62 -0.14 13.08
CA GLY A 210 -16.77 0.95 12.13
C GLY A 210 -15.47 1.35 11.42
N LYS A 211 -15.57 2.18 10.38
CA LYS A 211 -14.39 2.77 9.72
C LYS A 211 -13.71 3.76 10.65
N ALA A 212 -12.39 3.88 10.54
CA ALA A 212 -11.64 4.88 11.31
C ALA A 212 -12.15 6.29 11.00
N VAL A 213 -12.29 7.11 12.04
CA VAL A 213 -12.71 8.51 11.97
C VAL A 213 -11.52 9.38 12.36
N ASP A 214 -11.04 10.19 11.42
CA ASP A 214 -10.01 11.20 11.65
C ASP A 214 -10.59 12.62 11.49
N ARG A 215 -9.72 13.63 11.55
CA ARG A 215 -10.13 15.02 11.36
C ARG A 215 -10.79 15.26 10.01
N ASP A 216 -10.22 14.73 8.93
CA ASP A 216 -10.71 14.96 7.58
C ASP A 216 -12.13 14.40 7.42
N VAL A 217 -12.39 13.22 8.01
CA VAL A 217 -13.74 12.65 8.10
C VAL A 217 -14.68 13.57 8.87
N LEU A 218 -14.28 14.04 10.05
CA LEU A 218 -15.12 14.89 10.91
C LEU A 218 -15.49 16.22 10.23
N GLU A 219 -14.56 16.80 9.48
CA GLU A 219 -14.78 18.01 8.67
C GLU A 219 -15.71 17.73 7.49
N ALA A 220 -15.52 16.61 6.78
CA ALA A 220 -16.31 16.25 5.60
C ALA A 220 -17.80 16.01 5.93
N ILE A 221 -18.10 15.38 7.07
CA ILE A 221 -19.48 15.01 7.45
C ILE A 221 -20.27 16.17 8.11
N ASP A 222 -19.64 17.34 8.31
CA ASP A 222 -20.20 18.53 8.98
C ASP A 222 -20.96 18.20 10.29
N ALA A 223 -20.46 17.18 11.00
CA ALA A 223 -21.08 16.71 12.23
C ALA A 223 -20.72 17.62 13.41
N VAL A 224 -19.50 18.14 13.40
CA VAL A 224 -18.87 18.92 14.48
C VAL A 224 -18.65 20.35 13.99
N SER A 225 -19.03 21.35 14.77
CA SER A 225 -18.77 22.75 14.43
C SER A 225 -17.29 23.12 14.64
N ASP A 226 -16.81 24.16 13.95
CA ASP A 226 -15.46 24.71 14.05
C ASP A 226 -14.94 24.91 15.50
N ASN A 227 -15.82 25.27 16.43
CA ASN A 227 -15.44 25.47 17.84
C ASN A 227 -15.08 24.17 18.59
N PHE A 228 -15.42 23.01 18.06
CA PHE A 228 -15.20 21.71 18.71
C PHE A 228 -14.36 20.75 17.84
N ILE A 229 -14.05 21.11 16.59
CA ILE A 229 -13.36 20.21 15.68
C ILE A 229 -12.00 19.79 16.23
N ASP A 230 -11.22 20.73 16.76
CA ASP A 230 -9.90 20.45 17.34
C ASP A 230 -9.98 19.51 18.54
N GLU A 231 -10.94 19.72 19.45
CA GLU A 231 -11.13 18.88 20.64
C GLU A 231 -11.65 17.48 20.27
N VAL A 232 -12.59 17.37 19.33
CA VAL A 232 -13.13 16.08 18.89
C VAL A 232 -12.11 15.29 18.08
N SER A 233 -11.31 15.96 17.22
CA SER A 233 -10.20 15.32 16.51
C SER A 233 -9.14 14.80 17.48
N ALA A 234 -8.79 15.56 18.52
CA ALA A 234 -7.87 15.09 19.54
C ALA A 234 -8.40 13.86 20.30
N VAL A 235 -9.72 13.78 20.54
CA VAL A 235 -10.33 12.57 21.13
C VAL A 235 -10.31 11.43 20.12
N ALA A 236 -10.56 11.69 18.84
CA ALA A 236 -10.47 10.68 17.78
C ALA A 236 -9.06 10.07 17.72
N ASP A 237 -8.02 10.89 17.72
CA ASP A 237 -6.62 10.43 17.76
C ASP A 237 -6.33 9.59 19.02
N GLN A 238 -6.87 9.97 20.18
CA GLN A 238 -6.70 9.22 21.44
C GLN A 238 -7.41 7.85 21.47
N VAL A 239 -8.36 7.60 20.57
CA VAL A 239 -9.05 6.31 20.45
C VAL A 239 -8.70 5.61 19.14
N ASP A 240 -7.59 6.03 18.52
CA ASP A 240 -7.14 5.57 17.20
C ASP A 240 -8.27 5.62 16.15
N GLY A 241 -9.16 6.61 16.23
CA GLY A 241 -10.29 6.78 15.34
C GLY A 241 -11.39 5.73 15.47
N ASP A 242 -11.47 4.92 16.54
CA ASP A 242 -12.62 4.04 16.81
C ASP A 242 -13.90 4.88 17.02
N PRO A 243 -14.92 4.74 16.16
CA PRO A 243 -16.09 5.59 16.20
C PRO A 243 -17.00 5.31 17.40
N ASP A 244 -17.02 4.08 17.93
CA ASP A 244 -17.78 3.76 19.14
C ASP A 244 -17.10 4.37 20.37
N ALA A 245 -15.78 4.20 20.51
CA ALA A 245 -14.99 4.77 21.59
C ALA A 245 -14.97 6.30 21.53
N LEU A 246 -14.95 6.89 20.33
CA LEU A 246 -15.11 8.33 20.13
C LEU A 246 -16.46 8.79 20.70
N LEU A 247 -17.56 8.12 20.33
CA LEU A 247 -18.89 8.47 20.81
C LEU A 247 -19.08 8.29 22.33
N GLU A 248 -18.27 7.43 22.96
CA GLU A 248 -18.21 7.27 24.42
C GLU A 248 -17.42 8.39 25.11
N LYS A 249 -16.34 8.90 24.50
CA LYS A 249 -15.45 9.93 25.10
C LYS A 249 -15.85 11.37 24.78
N VAL A 250 -16.48 11.65 23.63
CA VAL A 250 -16.88 13.04 23.30
C VAL A 250 -17.79 13.73 24.34
N PRO A 251 -18.64 13.05 25.14
CA PRO A 251 -19.38 13.70 26.22
C PRO A 251 -18.51 14.33 27.32
N ASP A 252 -17.23 13.93 27.44
CA ASP A 252 -16.29 14.49 28.43
C ASP A 252 -15.75 15.86 28.00
N ILE A 253 -15.92 16.23 26.71
CA ILE A 253 -15.56 17.53 26.18
C ILE A 253 -16.49 18.61 26.79
N HIS A 254 -15.89 19.67 27.33
CA HIS A 254 -16.64 20.73 28.00
C HIS A 254 -17.65 21.39 27.04
N ARG A 255 -18.93 21.42 27.41
CA ARG A 255 -20.08 21.92 26.60
C ARG A 255 -20.41 21.06 25.36
N PHE A 256 -19.88 19.84 25.26
CA PHE A 256 -20.29 18.86 24.26
C PHE A 256 -21.43 17.99 24.80
N GLY A 257 -22.65 18.55 24.82
CA GLY A 257 -23.82 17.87 25.38
C GLY A 257 -24.40 16.76 24.50
N SER A 258 -25.28 15.94 25.08
CA SER A 258 -25.86 14.74 24.46
C SER A 258 -26.52 14.97 23.08
N ARG A 259 -27.08 16.16 22.84
CA ARG A 259 -27.67 16.51 21.54
C ARG A 259 -26.61 16.56 20.41
N LYS A 260 -25.39 17.01 20.71
CA LYS A 260 -24.28 17.04 19.74
C LYS A 260 -23.72 15.64 19.53
N THR A 261 -23.58 14.86 20.60
CA THR A 261 -23.19 13.44 20.52
C THR A 261 -24.16 12.65 19.65
N GLU A 262 -25.48 12.85 19.80
CA GLU A 262 -26.46 12.16 18.97
C GLU A 262 -26.45 12.64 17.50
N LYS A 263 -26.19 13.94 17.26
CA LYS A 263 -25.95 14.45 15.90
C LYS A 263 -24.74 13.74 15.26
N LEU A 264 -23.61 13.67 15.98
CA LEU A 264 -22.39 13.00 15.51
C LEU A 264 -22.64 11.51 15.24
N ARG A 265 -23.28 10.79 16.17
CA ARG A 265 -23.66 9.38 16.01
C ARG A 265 -24.51 9.17 14.76
N LYS A 266 -25.48 10.05 14.52
CA LYS A 266 -26.34 9.97 13.35
C LYS A 266 -25.53 10.17 12.07
N CYS A 267 -24.71 11.21 11.99
CA CYS A 267 -23.86 11.47 10.82
C CYS A 267 -22.92 10.29 10.54
N LEU A 268 -22.22 9.77 11.56
CA LEU A 268 -21.33 8.61 11.41
C LEU A 268 -22.08 7.35 10.95
N ARG A 269 -23.33 7.15 11.38
CA ARG A 269 -24.16 6.04 10.89
C ARG A 269 -24.58 6.23 9.45
N ASP A 270 -25.09 7.41 9.11
CA ASP A 270 -25.63 7.73 7.79
C ASP A 270 -24.54 7.65 6.71
N GLU A 271 -23.30 8.03 7.05
CA GLU A 271 -22.11 7.96 6.19
C GLU A 271 -21.37 6.60 6.27
N GLY A 272 -21.90 5.62 7.02
CA GLY A 272 -21.36 4.26 7.07
C GLY A 272 -20.05 4.09 7.85
N TYR A 273 -19.72 5.01 8.76
CA TYR A 273 -18.61 4.89 9.70
C TYR A 273 -18.95 4.01 10.90
N LEU A 274 -20.22 3.70 11.16
CA LEU A 274 -20.64 2.75 12.20
C LEU A 274 -21.06 1.42 11.59
N ASP A 275 -20.63 0.31 12.18
CA ASP A 275 -21.14 -1.02 11.83
C ASP A 275 -22.18 -1.45 12.88
N PRO A 276 -23.46 -1.67 12.50
CA PRO A 276 -24.51 -2.04 13.44
C PRO A 276 -24.40 -3.50 13.94
N ARG A 277 -23.53 -4.33 13.35
CA ARG A 277 -23.34 -5.71 13.77
C ARG A 277 -22.58 -5.75 15.10
N PRO A 278 -22.82 -6.76 15.97
CA PRO A 278 -22.00 -6.93 17.16
C PRO A 278 -20.55 -7.24 16.77
N LYS A 279 -19.59 -6.67 17.52
CA LYS A 279 -18.16 -6.96 17.37
C LYS A 279 -17.93 -8.46 17.44
N ARG A 280 -17.23 -9.00 16.44
CA ARG A 280 -16.91 -10.44 16.42
C ARG A 280 -15.97 -10.78 17.59
N PRO A 281 -16.25 -11.85 18.37
CA PRO A 281 -15.40 -12.26 19.48
C PRO A 281 -14.00 -12.69 19.01
N ASP A 282 -12.98 -12.40 19.82
CA ASP A 282 -11.58 -12.67 19.48
C ASP A 282 -11.29 -14.15 19.20
N GLU A 283 -11.97 -15.07 19.88
CA GLU A 283 -11.88 -16.52 19.62
C GLU A 283 -12.35 -16.90 18.21
N GLN A 284 -13.41 -16.24 17.72
CA GLN A 284 -13.90 -16.49 16.36
C GLN A 284 -12.99 -15.86 15.30
N ILE A 285 -12.40 -14.69 15.58
CA ILE A 285 -11.39 -14.08 14.72
C ILE A 285 -10.18 -15.02 14.63
N ARG A 286 -9.69 -15.51 15.77
CA ARG A 286 -8.60 -16.47 15.84
C ARG A 286 -8.91 -17.75 15.06
N SER A 287 -10.10 -18.33 15.24
CA SER A 287 -10.51 -19.53 14.50
C SER A 287 -10.44 -19.31 12.99
N ALA A 288 -10.94 -18.17 12.48
CA ALA A 288 -10.90 -17.86 11.05
C ALA A 288 -9.47 -17.79 10.50
N VAL A 289 -8.54 -17.21 11.26
CA VAL A 289 -7.11 -17.14 10.88
C VAL A 289 -6.48 -18.53 10.86
N VAL A 290 -6.74 -19.37 11.89
CA VAL A 290 -6.23 -20.75 11.96
C VAL A 290 -6.77 -21.60 10.80
N ASP A 291 -8.07 -21.51 10.52
CA ASP A 291 -8.70 -22.24 9.43
C ASP A 291 -8.09 -21.86 8.08
N THR A 292 -7.77 -20.57 7.89
CA THR A 292 -7.11 -20.07 6.68
C THR A 292 -5.69 -20.63 6.55
N TYR A 293 -4.89 -20.60 7.61
CA TYR A 293 -3.56 -21.23 7.57
C TYR A 293 -3.62 -22.73 7.23
N CYS A 294 -4.58 -23.47 7.79
CA CYS A 294 -4.79 -24.88 7.47
C CYS A 294 -5.16 -25.09 5.99
N GLN A 295 -6.04 -24.25 5.43
CA GLN A 295 -6.42 -24.30 4.01
C GLN A 295 -5.23 -24.07 3.08
N HIS A 296 -4.26 -23.27 3.53
CA HIS A 296 -3.00 -23.02 2.83
C HIS A 296 -1.86 -23.99 3.22
N GLY A 297 -2.20 -25.14 3.81
CA GLY A 297 -1.28 -26.28 3.95
C GLY A 297 -0.40 -26.28 5.21
N LEU A 298 -0.68 -25.42 6.21
CA LEU A 298 -0.04 -25.56 7.51
C LEU A 298 -0.72 -26.66 8.34
N GLU A 299 0.07 -27.44 9.04
CA GLU A 299 -0.45 -28.40 10.03
C GLU A 299 -1.17 -27.66 11.17
N PRO A 300 -2.25 -28.22 11.75
CA PRO A 300 -3.11 -27.51 12.71
C PRO A 300 -2.38 -26.88 13.90
N ALA A 301 -1.37 -27.55 14.46
CA ALA A 301 -0.59 -27.02 15.58
C ALA A 301 0.29 -25.82 15.16
N THR A 302 0.88 -25.90 13.97
CA THR A 302 1.70 -24.81 13.39
C THR A 302 0.81 -23.62 12.99
N ALA A 303 -0.36 -23.89 12.39
CA ALA A 303 -1.36 -22.90 12.04
C ALA A 303 -1.85 -22.11 13.27
N ALA A 304 -2.16 -22.81 14.37
CA ALA A 304 -2.52 -22.19 15.64
C ALA A 304 -1.43 -21.23 16.15
N THR A 305 -0.19 -21.70 16.18
CA THR A 305 0.95 -20.89 16.65
C THR A 305 1.19 -19.67 15.74
N ALA A 306 1.08 -19.83 14.42
CA ALA A 306 1.25 -18.74 13.47
C ALA A 306 0.11 -17.69 13.56
N ALA A 307 -1.12 -18.14 13.82
CA ALA A 307 -2.26 -17.26 14.06
C ALA A 307 -2.06 -16.41 15.33
N ASP A 308 -1.64 -17.05 16.43
CA ASP A 308 -1.37 -16.35 17.69
C ASP A 308 -0.29 -15.28 17.52
N ARG A 309 0.81 -15.59 16.81
CA ARG A 309 1.85 -14.60 16.50
C ARG A 309 1.35 -13.46 15.62
N LEU A 310 0.55 -13.74 14.59
CA LEU A 310 -0.02 -12.70 13.73
C LEU A 310 -0.93 -11.75 14.53
N ILE A 311 -1.82 -12.31 15.36
CA ILE A 311 -2.75 -11.53 16.18
C ILE A 311 -1.98 -10.69 17.20
N HIS A 312 -0.99 -11.28 17.87
CA HIS A 312 -0.15 -10.56 18.83
C HIS A 312 0.57 -9.37 18.18
N ARG A 313 1.16 -9.57 16.98
CA ARG A 313 1.81 -8.49 16.22
C ARG A 313 0.85 -7.34 15.90
N ILE A 314 -0.39 -7.64 15.54
CA ILE A 314 -1.39 -6.63 15.16
C ILE A 314 -1.93 -5.88 16.40
N SER A 315 -2.14 -6.59 17.51
CA SER A 315 -2.64 -5.99 18.76
C SER A 315 -1.62 -5.11 19.48
N GLY A 316 -0.35 -5.12 19.07
CA GLY A 316 0.70 -4.25 19.61
C GLY A 316 1.26 -4.68 20.97
N ASP A 317 0.80 -5.80 21.50
CA ASP A 317 1.39 -6.37 22.71
C ASP A 317 2.80 -6.82 22.39
N SER A 318 3.73 -6.16 23.05
CA SER A 318 5.15 -6.38 22.97
C SER A 318 5.50 -7.24 24.17
N GLU A 319 5.50 -8.57 24.08
CA GLU A 319 6.03 -9.37 25.19
C GLU A 319 7.55 -9.10 25.32
N SER A 320 7.88 -8.25 26.28
CA SER A 320 9.13 -8.33 27.03
C SER A 320 9.34 -9.79 27.42
N SER A 321 10.30 -10.43 26.76
CA SER A 321 10.74 -11.77 27.10
C SER A 321 11.17 -11.80 28.57
N GLU A 322 10.33 -12.35 29.45
CA GLU A 322 10.79 -12.90 30.72
C GLU A 322 11.67 -14.11 30.38
N THR A 323 12.98 -13.87 30.30
CA THR A 323 13.97 -14.90 30.58
C THR A 323 13.81 -15.30 32.03
N THR A 324 13.09 -16.39 32.25
CA THR A 324 13.14 -17.15 33.50
C THR A 324 14.48 -17.89 33.55
N ASP A 325 15.39 -17.39 34.39
CA ASP A 325 16.51 -18.14 34.97
C ASP A 325 16.01 -19.32 35.82
#